data_AF-A0A8I0MT13-F1
#
_entry.id   AF-A0A8I0MT13-F1
#
_cell.length_a   1.000
_cell.length_b   1.000
_cell.length_c   1.000
_cell.angle_alpha   90.00
_cell.angle_beta   90.00
_cell.angle_gamma   90.00
#
_symmetry.space_group_name_H-M   'P 1'
#
loop_
_entity.id
_entity.type
_entity.pdbx_description
1 polymer ?
#
loop_
_entity_poly.entity_id
_entity_poly.type
_entity_poly.pdbx_seq_one_letter_code
_entity_poly.pdbx_strand_id
1 'polypeptide(L)'
;MEYQFIRDPLSGFRARFNDEHALIGRWLSEELDHNSVRVLISQLEALSFQKEELILTGKEIRATFTPQEALFESHALFHESEDVMQYQEDALALDESGMMAICGYEDFMPMLKEWAEFIRAK
;
A
#
# COMPACT_ATOMS: atom_id res chain seq x y z
N MET A 1 -3.21 12.93 4.94
CA MET A 1 -3.12 12.22 3.64
C MET A 1 -4.16 12.76 2.65
N GLU A 2 -3.80 13.03 1.39
CA GLU A 2 -4.74 13.49 0.34
C GLU A 2 -4.96 12.41 -0.72
N TYR A 3 -6.22 12.16 -1.11
CA TYR A 3 -6.56 11.10 -2.06
C TYR A 3 -7.82 11.37 -2.88
N GLN A 4 -7.93 10.68 -4.01
CA GLN A 4 -9.11 10.65 -4.87
C GLN A 4 -9.32 9.24 -5.43
N PHE A 5 -10.54 8.73 -5.30
CA PHE A 5 -10.95 7.48 -5.94
C PHE A 5 -11.57 7.73 -7.31
N ILE A 6 -11.19 6.91 -8.28
CA ILE A 6 -11.52 7.06 -9.70
C ILE A 6 -12.04 5.73 -10.22
N ARG A 7 -13.16 5.79 -10.96
CA ARG A 7 -13.69 4.62 -11.67
C ARG A 7 -13.34 4.77 -13.13
N ASP A 8 -12.27 4.11 -13.53
CA ASP A 8 -11.78 4.14 -14.90
C ASP A 8 -12.46 3.04 -15.73
N PRO A 9 -13.09 3.37 -16.87
CA PRO A 9 -13.79 2.38 -17.70
C PRO A 9 -12.90 1.27 -18.27
N LEU A 10 -11.59 1.50 -18.38
CA LEU A 10 -10.64 0.56 -18.98
C LEU A 10 -9.88 -0.25 -17.92
N SER A 11 -9.52 0.40 -16.81
CA SER A 11 -8.60 -0.13 -15.81
C SER A 11 -9.24 -0.38 -14.44
N GLY A 12 -10.55 -0.14 -14.29
CA GLY A 12 -11.31 -0.46 -13.08
C GLY A 12 -11.23 0.63 -12.01
N PHE A 13 -11.26 0.22 -10.74
CA PHE A 13 -11.19 1.14 -9.61
C PHE A 13 -9.74 1.53 -9.35
N ARG A 14 -9.48 2.82 -9.21
CA ARG A 14 -8.14 3.39 -8.98
C ARG A 14 -8.18 4.37 -7.81
N ALA A 15 -7.09 4.44 -7.07
CA ALA A 15 -6.88 5.41 -6.01
C ALA A 15 -5.62 6.24 -6.31
N ARG A 16 -5.77 7.57 -6.39
CA ARG A 16 -4.67 8.52 -6.55
C ARG A 16 -4.41 9.23 -5.24
N PHE A 17 -3.13 9.34 -4.89
CA PHE A 17 -2.66 10.01 -3.69
C PHE A 17 -1.65 11.09 -4.07
N ASN A 18 -1.31 11.97 -3.12
CA ASN A 18 -0.13 12.81 -3.25
C ASN A 18 1.16 11.97 -3.34
N ASP A 19 2.26 12.58 -3.78
CA ASP A 19 3.51 11.85 -4.11
C ASP A 19 4.03 11.03 -2.92
N GLU A 20 3.92 11.56 -1.69
CA GLU A 20 4.32 10.90 -0.44
C GLU A 20 3.56 9.59 -0.16
N HIS A 21 2.30 9.49 -0.60
CA HIS A 21 1.44 8.33 -0.36
C HIS A 21 1.11 7.55 -1.63
N ALA A 22 1.82 7.80 -2.73
CA ALA A 22 1.55 7.20 -4.04
C ALA A 22 1.53 5.66 -4.01
N LEU A 23 2.38 5.06 -3.17
CA LEU A 23 2.47 3.60 -3.02
C LEU A 23 1.21 2.98 -2.42
N ILE A 24 0.52 3.72 -1.53
CA ILE A 24 -0.79 3.29 -0.97
C ILE A 24 -1.81 3.19 -2.09
N GLY A 25 -1.86 4.19 -2.98
CA GLY A 25 -2.75 4.21 -4.13
C GLY A 25 -2.51 3.06 -5.10
N ARG A 26 -1.24 2.77 -5.38
CA ARG A 26 -0.84 1.63 -6.21
C ARG A 26 -1.26 0.31 -5.58
N TRP A 27 -0.97 0.11 -4.29
CA TRP A 27 -1.34 -1.10 -3.57
C TRP A 27 -2.87 -1.33 -3.58
N LEU A 28 -3.67 -0.30 -3.31
CA LEU A 28 -5.14 -0.37 -3.37
C LEU A 28 -5.65 -0.73 -4.77
N SER A 29 -5.04 -0.15 -5.80
CA SER A 29 -5.50 -0.26 -7.19
C SER A 29 -5.08 -1.55 -7.87
N GLU A 30 -3.96 -2.13 -7.48
CA GLU A 30 -3.29 -3.20 -8.24
C GLU A 30 -3.09 -4.50 -7.46
N GLU A 31 -3.06 -4.45 -6.14
CA GLU A 31 -2.67 -5.60 -5.30
C GLU A 31 -3.77 -6.03 -4.33
N LEU A 32 -4.53 -5.08 -3.79
CA LEU A 32 -5.61 -5.40 -2.87
C LEU A 32 -6.81 -6.00 -3.62
N ASP A 33 -7.06 -7.29 -3.39
CA ASP A 33 -8.26 -7.95 -3.91
C ASP A 33 -9.54 -7.31 -3.32
N HIS A 34 -10.44 -6.89 -4.21
CA HIS A 34 -11.68 -6.20 -3.85
C HIS A 34 -12.59 -7.03 -2.93
N ASN A 35 -12.59 -8.36 -3.06
CA ASN A 35 -13.42 -9.22 -2.21
C ASN A 35 -12.85 -9.34 -0.78
N SER A 36 -11.55 -9.12 -0.62
CA SER A 36 -10.82 -9.25 0.63
C SER A 36 -10.81 -7.98 1.48
N VAL A 37 -11.17 -6.82 0.92
CA VAL A 37 -11.14 -5.51 1.60
C VAL A 37 -11.92 -5.51 2.92
N ARG A 38 -13.12 -6.13 2.95
CA ARG A 38 -13.95 -6.20 4.17
C ARG A 38 -13.33 -7.08 5.25
N VAL A 39 -12.68 -8.17 4.85
CA VAL A 39 -11.97 -9.05 5.78
C VAL A 39 -10.78 -8.30 6.36
N LEU A 40 -10.03 -7.59 5.53
CA LEU A 40 -8.92 -6.75 5.97
C LEU A 40 -9.37 -5.67 6.96
N ILE A 41 -10.44 -4.94 6.66
CA ILE A 41 -11.03 -3.95 7.58
C ILE A 41 -11.29 -4.60 8.95
N SER A 42 -11.88 -5.80 8.98
CA SER A 42 -12.20 -6.49 10.23
C SER A 42 -10.93 -6.91 11.00
N GLN A 43 -9.88 -7.34 10.28
CA GLN A 43 -8.58 -7.69 10.88
C GLN A 43 -7.90 -6.46 11.48
N LEU A 44 -7.93 -5.34 10.75
CA LEU A 44 -7.35 -4.08 11.21
C LEU A 44 -8.09 -3.54 12.43
N GLU A 45 -9.42 -3.60 12.48
CA GLU A 45 -10.19 -3.18 13.67
C GLU A 45 -9.84 -4.02 14.92
N ALA A 46 -9.47 -5.28 14.75
CA ALA A 46 -9.02 -6.14 15.83
C ALA A 46 -7.53 -5.94 16.20
N LEU A 47 -6.76 -5.20 15.40
CA LEU A 47 -5.32 -5.02 15.57
C LEU A 47 -4.98 -4.24 16.84
N SER A 48 -5.85 -3.32 17.28
CA SER A 48 -5.66 -2.53 18.50
C SER A 48 -5.59 -3.40 19.77
N PHE A 49 -6.09 -4.63 19.71
CA PHE A 49 -6.08 -5.59 20.81
C PHE A 49 -4.98 -6.66 20.68
N GLN A 50 -4.24 -6.66 19.57
CA GLN A 50 -3.20 -7.63 19.26
C GLN A 50 -1.82 -7.04 19.54
N LYS A 51 -0.88 -7.89 19.95
CA LYS A 51 0.53 -7.49 20.14
C LYS A 51 1.36 -7.61 18.87
N GLU A 52 0.85 -8.33 17.88
CA GLU A 52 1.55 -8.63 16.64
C GLU A 52 1.08 -7.68 15.53
N GLU A 53 2.02 -7.26 14.69
CA GLU A 53 1.73 -6.51 13.47
C GLU A 53 1.06 -7.41 12.42
N LEU A 54 0.20 -6.82 11.59
CA LEU A 54 -0.37 -7.52 10.45
C LEU A 54 0.47 -7.21 9.22
N ILE A 55 1.05 -8.23 8.60
CA ILE A 55 1.84 -8.11 7.38
C ILE A 55 1.08 -8.72 6.22
N LEU A 56 0.90 -7.95 5.15
CA LEU A 56 0.39 -8.40 3.86
C LEU A 56 1.50 -8.29 2.82
N THR A 57 1.98 -9.43 2.35
CA THR A 57 2.96 -9.48 1.26
C THR A 57 2.25 -9.59 -0.07
N GLY A 58 2.28 -8.51 -0.84
CA GLY A 58 1.80 -8.48 -2.22
C GLY A 58 2.83 -9.02 -3.20
N LYS A 59 2.58 -8.79 -4.50
CA LYS A 59 3.53 -9.06 -5.58
C LYS A 59 4.66 -8.04 -5.59
N GLU A 60 4.30 -6.76 -5.49
CA GLU A 60 5.23 -5.64 -5.65
C GLU A 60 5.29 -4.79 -4.39
N ILE A 61 4.30 -4.85 -3.51
CA ILE A 61 4.24 -4.02 -2.30
C ILE A 61 3.97 -4.88 -1.07
N ARG A 62 4.77 -4.69 -0.03
CA ARG A 62 4.52 -5.20 1.31
C ARG A 62 3.81 -4.12 2.11
N ALA A 63 2.68 -4.47 2.73
CA ALA A 63 1.97 -3.59 3.65
C ALA A 63 2.09 -4.14 5.08
N THR A 64 2.55 -3.32 6.00
CA THR A 64 2.70 -3.65 7.42
C THR A 64 1.84 -2.70 8.24
N PHE A 65 0.97 -3.26 9.07
CA PHE A 65 0.04 -2.50 9.90
C PHE A 65 0.35 -2.71 11.37
N THR A 66 0.47 -1.60 12.08
CA THR A 66 0.54 -1.54 13.55
C THR A 66 -0.65 -0.75 14.09
N PRO A 67 -0.89 -0.76 15.40
CA PRO A 67 -1.91 0.12 16.01
C PRO A 67 -1.63 1.62 15.81
N GLN A 68 -0.42 2.01 15.41
CA GLN A 68 0.01 3.39 15.24
C GLN A 68 0.00 3.83 13.77
N GLU A 69 0.46 2.98 12.87
CA GLU A 69 0.74 3.35 11.49
C GLU A 69 0.53 2.21 10.49
N ALA A 70 0.36 2.60 9.23
CA ALA A 70 0.36 1.72 8.08
C ALA A 70 1.57 2.07 7.22
N LEU A 71 2.46 1.09 7.04
CA LEU A 71 3.69 1.18 6.26
C LEU A 71 3.55 0.36 4.97
N PHE A 72 3.94 0.96 3.86
CA PHE A 72 3.97 0.32 2.55
C PHE A 72 5.38 0.39 1.98
N GLU A 73 5.89 -0.73 1.50
CA GLU A 73 7.27 -0.88 1.01
C GLU A 73 7.25 -1.58 -0.34
N SER A 74 7.91 -1.00 -1.35
CA SER A 74 8.07 -1.62 -2.66
C SER A 74 9.12 -2.74 -2.60
N HIS A 75 8.84 -3.90 -3.19
CA HIS A 75 9.79 -5.02 -3.30
C HIS A 75 10.99 -4.70 -4.21
N ALA A 76 10.97 -3.56 -4.93
CA ALA A 76 12.17 -3.01 -5.55
C ALA A 76 13.32 -2.81 -4.54
N LEU A 77 13.00 -2.59 -3.26
CA LEU A 77 13.98 -2.56 -2.16
C LEU A 77 14.69 -3.91 -1.94
N PHE A 78 14.09 -5.04 -2.34
CA PHE A 78 14.62 -6.39 -2.09
C PHE A 78 15.31 -7.02 -3.30
N HIS A 79 15.03 -6.55 -4.53
CA HIS A 79 15.52 -7.18 -5.76
C HIS A 79 17.00 -6.88 -6.08
N GLU A 80 17.64 -5.93 -5.38
CA GLU A 80 19.07 -5.61 -5.58
C GLU A 80 20.03 -6.35 -4.63
N SER A 81 19.55 -7.12 -3.65
CA SER A 81 20.45 -7.72 -2.65
C SER A 81 21.04 -9.08 -3.02
N GLU A 82 20.54 -9.78 -4.05
CA GLU A 82 21.04 -11.13 -4.38
C GLU A 82 21.75 -11.31 -5.74
N ASP A 83 21.66 -10.37 -6.70
CA ASP A 83 22.19 -10.63 -8.06
C ASP A 83 22.95 -9.47 -8.74
N VAL A 84 23.37 -8.43 -7.99
CA VAL A 84 24.11 -7.27 -8.55
C VAL A 84 25.53 -7.15 -7.95
N MET A 85 26.24 -8.26 -7.80
CA MET A 85 27.67 -8.24 -7.42
C MET A 85 28.65 -8.29 -8.60
N GLN A 86 28.19 -8.18 -9.85
CA GLN A 86 29.11 -8.35 -11.00
C GLN A 86 29.17 -7.20 -12.01
N TYR A 87 28.23 -6.25 -12.05
CA TYR A 87 28.32 -5.14 -12.99
C TYR A 87 27.56 -3.91 -12.48
N GLN A 88 28.25 -2.86 -12.04
CA GLN A 88 28.05 -1.47 -12.49
C GLN A 88 28.74 -0.45 -11.56
N GLU A 89 29.87 0.07 -12.03
CA GLU A 89 30.44 1.38 -11.67
C GLU A 89 29.61 2.56 -12.23
N ASP A 90 28.29 2.41 -12.26
CA ASP A 90 27.33 3.48 -12.55
C ASP A 90 26.18 3.30 -11.57
N ALA A 91 26.42 3.75 -10.33
CA ALA A 91 25.39 3.86 -9.32
C ALA A 91 24.38 4.91 -9.80
N LEU A 92 23.39 4.47 -10.59
CA LEU A 92 22.10 5.12 -10.64
C LEU A 92 21.62 5.14 -9.18
N ALA A 93 21.79 6.28 -8.51
CA ALA A 93 21.14 6.53 -7.25
C ALA A 93 19.64 6.42 -7.53
N LEU A 94 19.08 5.24 -7.27
CA LEU A 94 17.64 5.04 -7.28
C LEU A 94 17.10 6.04 -6.27
N ASP A 95 16.32 7.00 -6.76
CA ASP A 95 15.65 7.97 -5.92
C ASP A 95 14.77 7.20 -4.95
N GLU A 96 15.15 7.19 -3.67
CA GLU A 96 14.39 6.52 -2.59
C GLU A 96 12.99 7.14 -2.43
N SER A 97 12.77 8.32 -3.03
CA SER A 97 11.48 8.98 -3.14
C SER A 97 10.46 8.09 -3.87
N GLY A 98 9.45 7.61 -3.13
CA GLY A 98 8.35 6.80 -3.66
C GLY A 98 8.53 5.29 -3.54
N MET A 99 9.62 4.81 -2.92
CA MET A 99 9.81 3.38 -2.60
C MET A 99 9.10 2.95 -1.32
N MET A 100 8.74 3.91 -0.46
CA MET A 100 7.99 3.70 0.76
C MET A 100 6.88 4.75 0.91
N ALA A 101 5.80 4.38 1.58
CA ALA A 101 4.78 5.30 2.04
C ALA A 101 4.35 4.93 3.46
N ILE A 102 4.16 5.93 4.31
CA ILE A 102 3.73 5.74 5.69
C ILE A 102 2.61 6.71 6.01
N CYS A 103 1.60 6.24 6.74
CA CYS A 103 0.55 7.10 7.27
C CYS A 103 0.09 6.61 8.64
N GLY A 104 -0.47 7.53 9.43
CA GLY A 104 -1.09 7.17 10.70
C GLY A 104 -2.24 6.18 10.48
N TYR A 105 -2.38 5.22 11.37
CA TYR A 105 -3.48 4.25 11.33
C TYR A 105 -4.85 4.96 11.37
N GLU A 106 -4.93 6.09 12.08
CA GLU A 106 -6.11 6.95 12.17
C GLU A 106 -6.53 7.58 10.83
N ASP A 107 -5.58 7.83 9.91
CA ASP A 107 -5.84 8.32 8.56
C ASP A 107 -6.15 7.15 7.59
N PHE A 108 -5.45 6.03 7.76
CA PHE A 108 -5.58 4.88 6.88
C PHE A 108 -6.95 4.20 7.02
N MET A 109 -7.43 3.98 8.25
CA MET A 109 -8.62 3.20 8.50
C MET A 109 -9.91 3.82 7.91
N PRO A 110 -10.18 5.13 8.08
CA PRO A 110 -11.30 5.79 7.41
C PRO A 110 -11.18 5.72 5.89
N MET A 111 -9.98 5.97 5.33
CA MET A 111 -9.75 5.91 3.89
C MET A 111 -10.04 4.51 3.32
N LEU A 112 -9.60 3.44 4.00
CA LEU A 112 -9.87 2.07 3.56
C LEU A 112 -11.37 1.73 3.59
N LYS A 113 -12.11 2.26 4.58
CA LYS A 113 -13.57 2.14 4.63
C LYS A 113 -14.23 2.88 3.47
N GLU A 114 -13.79 4.10 3.16
CA GLU A 114 -14.27 4.84 2.00
C GLU A 114 -13.97 4.11 0.69
N TRP A 115 -12.79 3.50 0.55
CA TRP A 115 -12.43 2.65 -0.59
C TRP A 115 -13.40 1.46 -0.72
N ALA A 116 -13.70 0.76 0.37
CA ALA A 116 -14.63 -0.37 0.38
C ALA A 116 -16.06 0.01 -0.02
N GLU A 117 -16.50 1.22 0.31
CA GLU A 117 -17.77 1.77 -0.14
C GLU A 117 -17.71 2.14 -1.64
N PHE A 118 -16.62 2.79 -2.06
CA PHE A 118 -16.40 3.23 -3.43
C PHE A 118 -16.42 2.07 -4.45
N ILE A 119 -15.70 0.98 -4.17
CA ILE A 119 -15.65 -0.18 -5.09
C ILE A 119 -16.96 -0.96 -5.16
N ARG A 120 -17.87 -0.74 -4.20
CA ARG A 120 -19.21 -1.37 -4.16
C ARG A 120 -20.29 -0.48 -4.74
N ALA A 121 -20.08 0.83 -4.78
CA ALA A 121 -21.00 1.78 -5.40
C ALA A 121 -21.19 1.41 -6.88
N LYS A 122 -22.46 1.35 -7.32
CA LYS A 122 -22.84 0.99 -8.69
C LYS A 122 -22.64 2.14 -9.66
#